data_AF-A0A9P5WSU2-F1
#
_entry.id   AF-A0A9P5WSU2-F1
#
_cell.length_a   1.000
_cell.length_b   1.000
_cell.length_c   1.000
_cell.angle_alpha   90.00
_cell.angle_beta   90.00
_cell.angle_gamma   90.00
#
_symmetry.space_group_name_H-M   'P 1'
#
loop_
_entity.id
_entity.type
_entity.pdbx_description
1 polymer ?
#
loop_
_entity_poly.entity_id
_entity_poly.type
_entity_poly.pdbx_seq_one_letter_code
_entity_poly.pdbx_strand_id
1 'polypeptide(L)'
;MALTCSDIFKFIFAVILPPIGVLMEAVIGLNGLDNQMSGVPMMSSMQPKNSEASEHQKNEIKTNLAIIYSNMAACHLKSGKYARAIEVCNSALKNDPDNVKAKFRRGQAKAADGNLAGAEADFLSLGEQVPGVKAELMKLKSKFKEADEKQRKTMGGFLSRGRIITDEDDEEAGTTTSKPTPASKSNSSPTPKIRELEEGEE
;
A
#
# COMPACT_ATOMS: atom_id res chain seq x y z
N MET A 1 46.61 -1.25 -17.42
CA MET A 1 45.62 -1.61 -18.46
C MET A 1 44.39 -0.76 -18.21
N ALA A 2 44.12 0.21 -19.07
CA ALA A 2 42.96 1.10 -18.92
C ALA A 2 41.70 0.36 -19.36
N LEU A 3 40.73 0.17 -18.45
CA LEU A 3 39.42 -0.35 -18.83
C LEU A 3 38.71 0.70 -19.68
N THR A 4 38.31 0.30 -20.89
CA THR A 4 37.59 1.20 -21.78
C THR A 4 36.13 1.31 -21.33
N CYS A 5 35.48 2.44 -21.62
CA CYS A 5 34.10 2.71 -21.24
C CYS A 5 33.10 1.62 -21.74
N SER A 6 33.49 0.87 -22.78
CA SER A 6 32.74 -0.28 -23.32
C SER A 6 32.70 -1.48 -22.37
N ASP A 7 33.77 -1.71 -21.60
CA ASP A 7 33.89 -2.88 -20.73
C ASP A 7 33.10 -2.70 -19.42
N ILE A 8 33.00 -1.45 -18.95
CA ILE A 8 32.16 -1.08 -17.80
C ILE A 8 30.68 -1.26 -18.15
N PHE A 9 30.26 -0.89 -19.37
CA PHE A 9 28.88 -1.09 -19.82
C PHE A 9 28.50 -2.58 -19.96
N LYS A 10 29.42 -3.43 -20.42
CA LYS A 10 29.21 -4.88 -20.49
C LYS A 10 29.12 -5.52 -19.10
N PHE A 11 29.91 -5.05 -18.14
CA PHE A 11 29.86 -5.53 -16.76
C PHE A 11 28.55 -5.14 -16.06
N ILE A 12 28.06 -3.93 -16.30
CA ILE A 12 26.77 -3.45 -15.78
C ILE A 12 25.61 -4.24 -16.38
N PHE A 13 25.65 -4.56 -17.68
CA PHE A 13 24.60 -5.35 -18.33
C PHE A 13 24.58 -6.81 -17.85
N ALA A 14 25.73 -7.39 -17.51
CA ALA A 14 25.84 -8.77 -17.00
C ALA A 14 25.42 -8.93 -15.52
N VAL A 15 25.51 -7.86 -14.71
CA VAL A 15 25.18 -7.90 -13.27
C VAL A 15 23.73 -7.46 -13.01
N ILE A 16 23.15 -6.63 -13.88
CA ILE A 16 21.80 -6.05 -13.69
C ILE A 16 20.73 -6.79 -14.50
N LEU A 17 21.10 -7.50 -15.58
CA LEU A 17 20.18 -8.33 -16.34
C LEU A 17 20.40 -9.82 -15.98
N PRO A 18 19.47 -10.49 -15.28
CA PRO A 18 19.56 -11.94 -15.16
C PRO A 18 19.54 -12.56 -16.56
N PRO A 19 20.39 -13.56 -16.86
CA PRO A 19 20.39 -14.19 -18.16
C PRO A 19 19.00 -14.74 -18.42
N ILE A 20 18.44 -14.35 -19.57
CA ILE A 20 17.08 -14.68 -20.03
C ILE A 20 16.79 -16.20 -19.95
N GLY A 21 17.83 -17.03 -19.90
CA GLY A 21 17.77 -18.47 -19.65
C GLY A 21 17.07 -18.88 -18.34
N VAL A 22 17.23 -18.14 -17.24
CA VAL A 22 16.60 -18.50 -15.95
C VAL A 22 15.08 -18.33 -15.99
N LEU A 23 14.57 -17.41 -16.83
CA LEU A 23 13.14 -17.19 -17.03
C LEU A 23 12.51 -18.27 -17.93
N MET A 24 13.26 -18.86 -18.87
CA MET A 24 12.74 -19.93 -19.73
C MET A 24 12.57 -21.26 -18.98
N GLU A 25 13.49 -21.59 -18.07
CA GLU A 25 13.42 -22.81 -17.27
C GLU A 25 12.22 -22.79 -16.31
N ALA A 26 11.89 -21.62 -15.75
CA ALA A 26 10.69 -21.42 -14.92
C ALA A 26 9.37 -21.53 -15.72
N VAL A 27 9.36 -21.18 -17.01
CA VAL A 27 8.18 -21.28 -17.87
C VAL A 27 7.93 -22.73 -18.31
N ILE A 28 8.99 -23.53 -18.55
CA ILE A 28 8.84 -24.96 -18.88
C ILE A 28 8.37 -25.77 -17.66
N GLY A 29 8.77 -25.38 -16.43
CA GLY A 29 8.30 -26.01 -15.19
C GLY A 29 6.81 -25.82 -14.89
N LEU A 30 6.11 -24.89 -15.55
CA LEU A 30 4.69 -24.60 -15.33
C LEU A 30 3.75 -25.33 -16.32
N ASN A 31 4.26 -25.80 -17.45
CA ASN A 31 3.44 -26.53 -18.45
C ASN A 31 3.39 -28.05 -18.22
N GLY A 32 4.05 -28.55 -17.17
CA GLY A 32 4.10 -29.99 -16.86
C GLY A 32 2.98 -30.50 -15.95
N LEU A 33 2.03 -29.64 -15.54
CA LEU A 33 1.04 -29.99 -14.53
C LEU A 33 -0.40 -29.99 -15.04
N ASP A 34 -0.63 -30.32 -16.31
CA ASP A 34 -1.99 -30.67 -16.75
C ASP A 34 -1.91 -31.72 -17.86
N ASN A 35 -2.58 -32.85 -17.62
CA ASN A 35 -3.09 -33.78 -18.63
C ASN A 35 -2.22 -35.00 -19.01
N GLN A 36 -2.26 -36.10 -18.23
CA GLN A 36 -3.21 -37.20 -18.46
C GLN A 36 -2.93 -38.43 -17.59
N MET A 37 -4.03 -38.88 -16.99
CA MET A 37 -4.22 -40.11 -16.26
C MET A 37 -4.31 -41.29 -17.24
N SER A 38 -3.45 -42.31 -17.11
CA SER A 38 -3.84 -43.72 -17.28
C SER A 38 -2.67 -44.67 -16.99
N GLY A 39 -2.84 -45.54 -15.98
CA GLY A 39 -2.18 -46.84 -15.99
C GLY A 39 -1.34 -47.30 -14.79
N VAL A 40 -2.01 -47.67 -13.67
CA VAL A 40 -1.71 -48.85 -12.78
C VAL A 40 -0.40 -48.83 -11.93
N PRO A 41 -0.21 -49.62 -10.82
CA PRO A 41 -1.08 -50.15 -9.74
C PRO A 41 -0.66 -49.71 -8.31
N MET A 42 -1.44 -50.16 -7.31
CA MET A 42 -1.19 -50.17 -5.86
C MET A 42 0.27 -50.32 -5.38
N MET A 43 0.65 -49.51 -4.38
CA MET A 43 1.51 -49.89 -3.24
C MET A 43 1.12 -49.01 -2.03
N SER A 44 0.42 -49.63 -1.08
CA SER A 44 0.92 -49.93 0.27
C SER A 44 1.19 -48.71 1.15
N SER A 45 0.30 -48.55 2.14
CA SER A 45 0.49 -47.91 3.45
C SER A 45 1.85 -47.22 3.69
N MET A 46 1.87 -45.90 3.57
CA MET A 46 2.86 -45.09 4.26
C MET A 46 2.13 -43.94 4.96
N GLN A 47 1.91 -44.13 6.26
CA GLN A 47 1.42 -43.08 7.16
C GLN A 47 2.38 -41.87 7.08
N PRO A 48 1.91 -40.61 6.97
CA PRO A 48 2.79 -39.48 7.16
C PRO A 48 3.00 -39.32 8.67
N LYS A 49 4.05 -39.97 9.20
CA LYS A 49 4.66 -39.57 10.46
C LYS A 49 5.50 -38.31 10.21
N ASN A 50 4.91 -37.12 10.30
CA ASN A 50 5.67 -35.91 10.66
C ASN A 50 4.72 -34.74 11.01
N SER A 51 4.34 -34.58 12.27
CA SER A 51 3.55 -33.42 12.71
C SER A 51 4.37 -32.14 12.78
N GLU A 52 5.70 -32.21 12.78
CA GLU A 52 6.58 -31.04 12.98
C GLU A 52 7.27 -30.56 11.70
N ALA A 53 7.66 -31.45 10.77
CA ALA A 53 8.16 -31.02 9.46
C ALA A 53 7.06 -30.42 8.57
N SER A 54 5.79 -30.73 8.83
CA SER A 54 4.66 -30.14 8.11
C SER A 54 4.54 -28.63 8.37
N GLU A 55 4.86 -28.14 9.58
CA GLU A 55 4.69 -26.72 9.92
C GLU A 55 5.73 -25.83 9.25
N HIS A 56 7.00 -26.25 9.22
CA HIS A 56 8.04 -25.55 8.45
C HIS A 56 7.68 -25.47 6.97
N GLN A 57 7.24 -26.58 6.37
CA GLN A 57 6.82 -26.63 4.97
C GLN A 57 5.59 -25.75 4.71
N LYS A 58 4.61 -25.72 5.62
CA LYS A 58 3.44 -24.82 5.53
C LYS A 58 3.84 -23.35 5.59
N ASN A 59 4.80 -22.99 6.44
CA ASN A 59 5.29 -21.62 6.54
C ASN A 59 6.02 -21.20 5.27
N GLU A 60 6.84 -22.07 4.69
CA GLU A 60 7.46 -21.82 3.38
C GLU A 60 6.42 -21.63 2.28
N ILE A 61 5.37 -22.45 2.26
CA ILE A 61 4.26 -22.30 1.31
C ILE A 61 3.58 -20.93 1.49
N LYS A 62 3.27 -20.51 2.72
CA LYS A 62 2.67 -19.19 3.00
C LYS A 62 3.56 -18.04 2.53
N THR A 63 4.86 -18.10 2.81
CA THR A 63 5.83 -17.10 2.35
C THR A 63 5.88 -17.03 0.82
N ASN A 64 5.94 -18.18 0.15
CA ASN A 64 5.93 -18.24 -1.31
C ASN A 64 4.61 -17.70 -1.90
N LEU A 65 3.47 -18.03 -1.31
CA LEU A 65 2.17 -17.47 -1.69
C LEU A 65 2.16 -15.95 -1.55
N ALA A 66 2.69 -15.40 -0.46
CA ALA A 66 2.79 -13.95 -0.29
C ALA A 66 3.63 -13.28 -1.39
N ILE A 67 4.74 -13.89 -1.80
CA ILE A 67 5.56 -13.40 -2.92
C ILE A 67 4.76 -13.41 -4.23
N ILE A 68 4.03 -14.50 -4.52
CA ILE A 68 3.19 -14.62 -5.72
C ILE A 68 2.10 -13.54 -5.73
N TYR A 69 1.35 -13.40 -4.63
CA TYR A 69 0.34 -12.36 -4.51
C TYR A 69 0.94 -10.96 -4.67
N SER A 70 2.12 -10.72 -4.08
CA SER A 70 2.82 -9.44 -4.21
C SER A 70 3.17 -9.14 -5.68
N ASN A 71 3.63 -10.14 -6.45
CA ASN A 71 3.91 -9.98 -7.87
C ASN A 71 2.63 -9.75 -8.70
N MET A 72 1.55 -10.46 -8.36
CA MET A 72 0.24 -10.26 -8.99
C MET A 72 -0.31 -8.84 -8.74
N ALA A 73 -0.12 -8.29 -7.54
CA ALA A 73 -0.47 -6.90 -7.23
C ALA A 73 0.31 -5.90 -8.11
N ALA A 74 1.59 -6.16 -8.38
CA ALA A 74 2.38 -5.32 -9.29
C ALA A 74 1.82 -5.34 -10.72
N CYS A 75 1.35 -6.49 -11.20
CA CYS A 75 0.68 -6.59 -12.49
C CYS A 75 -0.63 -5.79 -12.51
N HIS A 76 -1.43 -5.84 -11.45
CA HIS A 76 -2.68 -5.07 -11.35
C HIS A 76 -2.43 -3.56 -11.26
N LEU A 77 -1.39 -3.11 -10.55
CA LEU A 77 -0.96 -1.72 -10.52
C LEU A 77 -0.63 -1.18 -11.92
N LYS A 78 0.16 -1.95 -12.69
CA LYS A 78 0.48 -1.60 -14.09
C LYS A 78 -0.75 -1.60 -14.99
N SER A 79 -1.74 -2.45 -14.69
CA SER A 79 -3.00 -2.54 -15.44
C SER A 79 -4.03 -1.46 -15.04
N GLY A 80 -3.72 -0.58 -14.10
CA GLY A 80 -4.66 0.44 -13.58
C GLY A 80 -5.81 -0.12 -12.73
N LYS A 81 -5.74 -1.40 -12.31
CA LYS A 81 -6.80 -2.07 -11.54
C LYS A 81 -6.51 -1.96 -10.04
N TYR A 82 -6.65 -0.75 -9.49
CA TYR A 82 -6.21 -0.43 -8.13
C TYR A 82 -6.98 -1.18 -7.03
N ALA A 83 -8.31 -1.24 -7.11
CA ALA A 83 -9.14 -2.00 -6.17
C ALA A 83 -8.70 -3.48 -6.04
N ARG A 84 -8.51 -4.18 -7.17
CA ARG A 84 -8.00 -5.57 -7.15
C ARG A 84 -6.60 -5.66 -6.60
N ALA A 85 -5.71 -4.70 -6.92
CA ALA A 85 -4.36 -4.68 -6.37
C ALA A 85 -4.39 -4.61 -4.82
N ILE A 86 -5.32 -3.85 -4.24
CA ILE A 86 -5.50 -3.76 -2.78
C ILE A 86 -5.95 -5.10 -2.20
N GLU A 87 -6.94 -5.77 -2.81
CA GLU A 87 -7.43 -7.09 -2.37
C GLU A 87 -6.33 -8.15 -2.41
N VAL A 88 -5.54 -8.17 -3.48
CA VAL A 88 -4.44 -9.09 -3.65
C VAL A 88 -3.33 -8.82 -2.63
N CYS A 89 -2.98 -7.55 -2.39
CA CYS A 89 -2.04 -7.18 -1.33
C CYS A 89 -2.56 -7.58 0.06
N ASN A 90 -3.85 -7.43 0.34
CA ASN A 90 -4.44 -7.88 1.60
C ASN A 90 -4.33 -9.41 1.76
N SER A 91 -4.49 -10.16 0.67
CA SER A 91 -4.30 -11.61 0.65
C SER A 91 -2.83 -11.99 0.88
N ALA A 92 -1.88 -11.23 0.32
CA ALA A 92 -0.46 -11.41 0.61
C ALA A 92 -0.17 -11.20 2.11
N LEU A 93 -0.70 -10.13 2.70
CA LEU A 93 -0.48 -9.78 4.11
C LEU A 93 -1.18 -10.71 5.10
N LYS A 94 -2.24 -11.43 4.68
CA LYS A 94 -2.84 -12.51 5.47
C LYS A 94 -1.91 -13.72 5.61
N ASN A 95 -1.10 -13.98 4.58
CA ASN A 95 -0.15 -15.09 4.57
C ASN A 95 1.17 -14.70 5.23
N ASP A 96 1.66 -13.49 4.94
CA ASP A 96 2.90 -12.93 5.47
C ASP A 96 2.68 -11.46 5.86
N PRO A 97 2.41 -11.17 7.14
CA PRO A 97 2.13 -9.81 7.62
C PRO A 97 3.37 -8.90 7.59
N ASP A 98 4.58 -9.46 7.49
CA ASP A 98 5.84 -8.71 7.50
C ASP A 98 6.35 -8.41 6.09
N ASN A 99 5.58 -8.80 5.06
CA ASN A 99 5.93 -8.57 3.67
C ASN A 99 5.98 -7.07 3.31
N VAL A 100 7.18 -6.51 3.36
CA VAL A 100 7.47 -5.10 3.03
C VAL A 100 6.98 -4.73 1.63
N LYS A 101 7.20 -5.60 0.64
CA LYS A 101 6.83 -5.35 -0.76
C LYS A 101 5.31 -5.29 -0.93
N ALA A 102 4.57 -6.17 -0.25
CA ALA A 102 3.11 -6.16 -0.29
C ALA A 102 2.52 -4.90 0.35
N LYS A 103 3.03 -4.49 1.53
CA LYS A 103 2.62 -3.22 2.17
C LYS A 103 2.90 -2.02 1.27
N PHE A 104 4.08 -1.96 0.65
CA PHE A 104 4.46 -0.87 -0.23
C PHE A 104 3.55 -0.77 -1.46
N ARG A 105 3.28 -1.92 -2.11
CA ARG A 105 2.37 -2.01 -3.27
C ARG A 105 0.93 -1.67 -2.88
N ARG A 106 0.49 -2.04 -1.67
CA ARG A 106 -0.84 -1.66 -1.14
C ARG A 106 -0.96 -0.15 -0.96
N GLY A 107 0.05 0.49 -0.38
CA GLY A 107 0.10 1.95 -0.24
C GLY A 107 0.03 2.66 -1.59
N GLN A 108 0.79 2.20 -2.58
CA GLN A 108 0.71 2.72 -3.95
C GLN A 108 -0.67 2.55 -4.58
N ALA A 109 -1.28 1.38 -4.42
CA ALA A 109 -2.62 1.10 -4.95
C ALA A 109 -3.67 2.03 -4.31
N LYS A 110 -3.65 2.18 -2.99
CA LYS A 110 -4.54 3.10 -2.26
C LYS A 110 -4.35 4.57 -2.67
N ALA A 111 -3.11 4.99 -2.87
CA ALA A 111 -2.78 6.35 -3.33
C ALA A 111 -3.25 6.63 -4.76
N ALA A 112 -3.39 5.59 -5.59
CA ALA A 112 -3.95 5.68 -6.94
C ALA A 112 -5.48 5.58 -6.94
N ASP A 113 -6.05 4.83 -6.01
CA ASP A 113 -7.51 4.69 -5.80
C ASP A 113 -8.15 5.95 -5.18
N GLY A 114 -7.33 6.84 -4.59
CA GLY A 114 -7.78 8.08 -3.95
C GLY A 114 -7.91 7.99 -2.42
N ASN A 115 -7.65 6.81 -1.84
CA ASN A 115 -7.55 6.63 -0.40
C ASN A 115 -6.17 7.07 0.11
N LEU A 116 -5.96 8.39 0.17
CA LEU A 116 -4.69 9.00 0.54
C LEU A 116 -4.33 8.71 2.02
N ALA A 117 -5.32 8.75 2.92
CA ALA A 117 -5.11 8.50 4.35
C ALA A 117 -4.64 7.07 4.63
N GLY A 118 -5.27 6.08 3.98
CA GLY A 118 -4.87 4.68 4.11
C GLY A 118 -3.52 4.38 3.47
N ALA A 119 -3.12 5.15 2.45
CA ALA A 119 -1.79 5.04 1.84
C ALA A 119 -0.69 5.59 2.77
N GLU A 120 -0.94 6.72 3.43
CA GLU A 120 0.01 7.32 4.37
C GLU A 120 0.31 6.37 5.53
N ALA A 121 -0.72 5.77 6.13
CA ALA A 121 -0.55 4.79 7.20
C ALA A 121 0.29 3.58 6.78
N ASP A 122 0.09 3.07 5.56
CA ASP A 122 0.87 1.96 5.02
C ASP A 122 2.35 2.37 4.83
N PHE A 123 2.62 3.56 4.30
CA PHE A 123 3.99 4.04 4.13
C PHE A 123 4.69 4.38 5.44
N LEU A 124 3.98 4.95 6.41
CA LEU A 124 4.52 5.21 7.75
C LEU A 124 4.90 3.89 8.46
N SER A 125 4.09 2.84 8.30
CA SER A 125 4.38 1.52 8.89
C SER A 125 5.66 0.86 8.36
N LEU A 126 6.09 1.22 7.15
CA LEU A 126 7.31 0.70 6.54
C LEU A 126 8.57 1.45 7.01
N GLY A 127 8.39 2.64 7.56
CA GLY A 127 9.50 3.51 7.95
C GLY A 127 10.38 3.90 6.76
N GLU A 128 11.48 4.56 7.09
CA GLU A 128 12.38 5.16 6.11
C GLU A 128 13.43 4.18 5.55
N GLN A 129 13.44 2.95 6.06
CA GLN A 129 14.41 1.90 5.73
C GLN A 129 14.28 1.36 4.31
N VAL A 130 13.10 1.52 3.69
CA VAL A 130 12.82 0.99 2.36
C VAL A 130 13.07 2.07 1.30
N PRO A 131 14.01 1.86 0.37
CA PRO A 131 14.25 2.81 -0.70
C PRO A 131 13.00 2.94 -1.57
N GLY A 132 12.51 4.17 -1.74
CA GLY A 132 11.30 4.49 -2.51
C GLY A 132 10.12 4.96 -1.65
N VAL A 133 10.04 4.59 -0.37
CA VAL A 133 8.95 5.05 0.52
C VAL A 133 8.96 6.57 0.67
N LYS A 134 10.13 7.19 0.90
CA LYS A 134 10.28 8.65 1.01
C LYS A 134 9.71 9.38 -0.22
N ALA A 135 10.05 8.88 -1.41
CA ALA A 135 9.65 9.49 -2.68
C ALA A 135 8.12 9.40 -2.88
N GLU A 136 7.52 8.24 -2.55
CA GLU A 136 6.07 8.08 -2.62
C GLU A 136 5.34 8.93 -1.56
N LEU A 137 5.90 9.05 -0.35
CA LEU A 137 5.32 9.88 0.71
C LEU A 137 5.35 11.37 0.35
N MET A 138 6.40 11.84 -0.34
CA MET A 138 6.45 13.20 -0.89
C MET A 138 5.37 13.44 -1.95
N LYS A 139 5.17 12.49 -2.88
CA LYS A 139 4.08 12.54 -3.87
C LYS A 139 2.69 12.49 -3.22
N LEU A 140 2.55 11.76 -2.12
CA LEU A 140 1.29 11.68 -1.40
C LEU A 140 0.96 13.02 -0.73
N LYS A 141 1.94 13.67 -0.11
CA LYS A 141 1.80 15.01 0.49
C LYS A 141 1.36 16.07 -0.53
N SER A 142 1.88 16.04 -1.76
CA SER A 142 1.44 16.96 -2.81
C SER A 142 -0.01 16.69 -3.24
N LYS A 143 -0.39 15.41 -3.40
CA LYS A 143 -1.78 15.03 -3.69
C LYS A 143 -2.75 15.45 -2.59
N PHE A 144 -2.36 15.35 -1.32
CA PHE A 144 -3.17 15.84 -0.20
C PHE A 144 -3.41 17.35 -0.28
N LYS A 145 -2.36 18.15 -0.49
CA LYS A 145 -2.50 19.61 -0.65
C LYS A 145 -3.40 19.97 -1.83
N GLU A 146 -3.27 19.25 -2.95
CA GLU A 146 -4.11 19.47 -4.13
C GLU A 146 -5.58 19.11 -3.85
N ALA A 147 -5.84 18.02 -3.12
CA ALA A 147 -7.18 17.62 -2.71
C ALA A 147 -7.81 18.66 -1.77
N ASP A 148 -7.07 19.13 -0.77
CA ASP A 148 -7.51 20.16 0.18
C ASP A 148 -7.81 21.49 -0.53
N GLU A 149 -6.96 21.90 -1.48
CA GLU A 149 -7.18 23.12 -2.24
C GLU A 149 -8.43 23.03 -3.12
N LYS A 150 -8.64 21.88 -3.78
CA LYS A 150 -9.87 21.62 -4.55
C LYS A 150 -11.10 21.67 -3.65
N GLN A 151 -11.06 21.00 -2.49
CA GLN A 151 -12.14 21.05 -1.52
C GLN A 151 -12.40 22.48 -1.05
N ARG A 152 -11.37 23.24 -0.69
CA ARG A 152 -11.50 24.65 -0.26
C ARG A 152 -12.16 25.52 -1.34
N LYS A 153 -11.77 25.35 -2.61
CA LYS A 153 -12.38 26.09 -3.74
C LYS A 153 -13.85 25.72 -3.93
N THR A 154 -14.17 24.42 -3.90
CA THR A 154 -15.57 23.95 -4.04
C THR A 154 -16.45 24.40 -2.88
N MET A 155 -15.97 24.34 -1.64
CA MET A 155 -16.70 24.81 -0.45
C MET A 155 -16.83 26.34 -0.42
N GLY A 156 -15.79 27.09 -0.77
CA GLY A 156 -15.83 28.56 -0.82
C GLY A 156 -16.85 29.11 -1.84
N GLY A 157 -17.02 28.44 -2.99
CA GLY A 157 -18.06 28.77 -3.97
C GLY A 157 -19.48 28.43 -3.50
N PHE A 158 -19.65 27.42 -2.63
CA PHE A 158 -20.95 27.04 -2.06
C PHE A 158 -21.39 28.00 -0.96
N LEU A 159 -20.49 28.40 -0.04
CA LEU A 159 -20.80 29.39 1.00
C LEU A 159 -21.12 30.78 0.43
N SER A 160 -20.54 31.14 -0.72
CA SER A 160 -20.81 32.42 -1.36
C SER A 160 -22.18 32.47 -2.06
N ARG A 161 -22.74 31.31 -2.45
CA ARG A 161 -24.07 31.21 -3.09
C ARG A 161 -25.21 31.12 -2.09
N GLY A 162 -24.96 30.55 -0.92
CA GLY A 162 -25.95 30.42 0.16
C GLY A 162 -25.88 31.59 1.15
N ARG A 163 -26.10 32.83 0.68
CA ARG A 163 -26.54 33.88 1.60
C ARG A 163 -28.01 33.56 1.89
N ILE A 164 -28.25 32.92 3.03
CA ILE A 164 -29.58 32.89 3.63
C ILE A 164 -30.00 34.35 3.72
N ILE A 165 -31.03 34.70 2.94
CA ILE A 165 -31.81 35.90 3.19
C ILE A 165 -32.47 35.60 4.54
N THR A 166 -31.90 36.15 5.61
CA THR A 166 -32.72 36.45 6.77
C THR A 166 -33.57 37.63 6.31
N ASP A 167 -34.81 37.33 5.92
CA ASP A 167 -35.82 38.37 5.72
C ASP A 167 -35.99 39.04 7.09
N GLU A 168 -35.35 40.20 7.25
CA GLU A 168 -35.75 41.20 8.23
C GLU A 168 -36.97 41.92 7.65
N ASP A 169 -38.15 41.59 8.16
CA ASP A 169 -39.23 42.54 8.37
C ASP A 169 -39.80 42.24 9.78
N ASP A 170 -39.27 42.98 10.77
CA ASP A 170 -40.04 43.83 11.69
C ASP A 170 -39.28 44.07 13.02
N GLU A 171 -39.12 45.36 13.33
CA GLU A 171 -38.55 45.90 14.57
C GLU A 171 -39.24 45.35 15.84
N GLU A 172 -38.45 45.07 16.88
CA GLU A 172 -38.53 45.79 18.17
C GLU A 172 -37.50 45.22 19.18
N ALA A 173 -37.15 46.07 20.13
CA ALA A 173 -35.95 46.04 20.96
C ALA A 173 -35.76 44.82 21.88
N GLY A 174 -34.50 44.50 22.22
CA GLY A 174 -34.20 43.66 23.39
C GLY A 174 -32.79 43.10 23.52
N THR A 175 -31.86 43.90 24.04
CA THR A 175 -30.56 43.46 24.61
C THR A 175 -30.76 42.37 25.69
N THR A 176 -29.97 41.28 25.69
CA THR A 176 -29.06 40.89 26.79
C THR A 176 -28.51 39.45 26.65
N THR A 177 -27.23 39.35 27.00
CA THR A 177 -26.33 38.22 27.13
C THR A 177 -26.81 37.13 28.12
N SER A 178 -26.62 35.84 27.80
CA SER A 178 -26.00 34.83 28.71
C SER A 178 -25.93 33.41 28.11
N LYS A 179 -24.71 32.83 28.07
CA LYS A 179 -24.42 31.37 28.05
C LYS A 179 -24.69 30.80 29.47
N PRO A 180 -24.83 29.47 29.75
CA PRO A 180 -24.06 28.34 29.19
C PRO A 180 -24.80 26.99 28.89
N THR A 181 -24.14 26.16 28.08
CA THR A 181 -24.37 24.73 27.76
C THR A 181 -24.23 23.80 28.99
N PRO A 182 -24.75 22.54 28.99
CA PRO A 182 -24.08 21.37 28.37
C PRO A 182 -25.09 20.30 27.85
N ALA A 183 -24.82 19.16 27.20
CA ALA A 183 -23.73 18.50 26.47
C ALA A 183 -24.26 17.12 26.01
N SER A 184 -23.87 16.60 24.85
CA SER A 184 -23.68 15.15 24.55
C SER A 184 -23.20 14.98 23.10
N LYS A 185 -21.93 15.28 22.83
CA LYS A 185 -20.79 14.34 22.71
C LYS A 185 -20.67 13.65 21.35
N SER A 186 -20.16 14.42 20.39
CA SER A 186 -19.18 13.97 19.40
C SER A 186 -17.82 13.78 20.10
N ASN A 187 -17.11 12.69 19.85
CA ASN A 187 -15.67 12.61 20.11
C ASN A 187 -14.97 12.04 18.89
N SER A 188 -14.55 12.95 18.00
CA SER A 188 -13.36 12.81 17.17
C SER A 188 -12.15 13.28 17.99
N SER A 189 -11.06 12.53 17.99
CA SER A 189 -9.75 13.03 18.42
C SER A 189 -8.62 12.15 17.82
N PRO A 190 -7.35 12.58 17.83
CA PRO A 190 -6.77 13.36 16.73
C PRO A 190 -5.45 12.75 16.20
N THR A 191 -5.07 13.14 14.99
CA THR A 191 -3.75 12.89 14.40
C THR A 191 -2.62 13.59 15.20
N PRO A 192 -1.46 12.94 15.44
CA PRO A 192 -0.34 13.57 16.14
C PRO A 192 0.47 14.49 15.23
N LYS A 193 0.74 15.72 15.71
CA LYS A 193 1.74 16.63 15.14
C LYS A 193 3.14 16.21 15.57
N ILE A 194 4.04 16.09 14.61
CA ILE A 194 5.49 15.91 14.75
C ILE A 194 6.07 17.19 15.37
N ARG A 195 6.86 17.07 16.45
CA ARG A 195 7.68 18.15 17.01
C ARG A 195 9.15 17.88 16.69
N GLU A 196 9.78 18.93 16.20
CA GLU A 196 11.21 19.10 15.96
C GLU A 196 12.01 18.97 17.27
N LEU A 197 13.14 18.29 17.21
CA LEU A 197 14.20 18.35 18.22
C LEU A 197 15.54 18.43 17.47
N GLU A 198 16.08 19.64 17.35
CA GLU A 198 17.53 19.87 17.23
C GLU A 198 18.04 20.34 18.61
N GLU A 199 19.17 19.75 19.02
CA GLU A 199 20.35 20.29 19.75
C GLU A 199 20.13 21.20 20.98
N GLY A 200 20.81 21.11 22.13
CA GLY A 200 21.99 20.39 22.61
C GLY A 200 22.35 20.89 24.03
N GLU A 201 23.46 20.40 24.58
CA GLU A 201 24.19 20.85 25.80
C GLU A 201 23.63 20.50 27.20
N GLU A 202 24.24 19.51 27.87
CA GLU A 202 25.24 19.68 28.95
C GLU A 202 26.05 18.40 29.17
#